data_AF-A0A1H8ULX4-F1
#
_entry.id   AF-A0A1H8ULX4-F1
#
_cell.length_a   1.000
_cell.length_b   1.000
_cell.length_c   1.000
_cell.angle_alpha   90.00
_cell.angle_beta   90.00
_cell.angle_gamma   90.00
#
_symmetry.space_group_name_H-M   'P 1'
#
loop_
_entity.id
_entity.type
_entity.pdbx_description
1 polymer ?
#
loop_
_entity_poly.entity_id
_entity_poly.type
_entity_poly.pdbx_seq_one_letter_code
_entity_poly.pdbx_strand_id
1 'polypeptide(L)'
;MKQSDRKHLEDQLATMLGRACEAAREELDGFQWVTHVLDYNDVQHSIQVVWVFDTNANLAAALRAGHDAYLSHLTAEALDAAGLSIGDVRQHVGFDSEEECARAHGGDWQIRLTEEPGRLH
;
A
#
# COMPACT_ATOMS: atom_id res chain seq x y z
N MET A 1 -4.08 16.77 13.42
CA MET A 1 -3.00 16.19 14.26
C MET A 1 -1.92 17.23 14.52
N LYS A 2 -1.16 17.17 15.62
CA LYS A 2 -0.02 18.09 15.84
C LYS A 2 1.16 17.64 14.98
N GLN A 3 2.08 18.56 14.68
CA GLN A 3 3.24 18.27 13.82
C GLN A 3 4.12 17.13 14.35
N SER A 4 4.24 17.00 15.67
CA SER A 4 5.01 15.93 16.32
C SER A 4 4.37 14.54 16.10
N ASP A 5 3.05 14.45 16.22
CA ASP A 5 2.30 13.20 16.01
C ASP A 5 2.43 12.76 14.54
N ARG A 6 2.39 13.73 13.61
CA ARG A 6 2.55 13.46 12.18
C ARG A 6 3.90 12.84 11.86
N LYS A 7 4.98 13.45 12.36
CA LYS A 7 6.34 12.93 12.16
C LYS A 7 6.52 11.53 12.73
N HIS A 8 5.97 11.28 13.92
CA HIS A 8 6.07 9.98 14.54
C HIS A 8 5.32 8.92 13.72
N LEU A 9 4.11 9.23 13.26
CA LEU A 9 3.35 8.37 12.37
C LEU A 9 4.11 8.06 11.07
N GLU A 10 4.62 9.08 10.38
CA GLU A 10 5.40 8.91 9.15
C GLU A 10 6.63 8.01 9.36
N ASP A 11 7.37 8.22 10.45
CA ASP A 11 8.56 7.43 10.81
C ASP A 11 8.22 5.96 11.09
N GLN A 12 7.12 5.73 11.80
CA GLN A 12 6.61 4.40 12.07
C GLN A 12 6.13 3.70 10.80
N LEU A 13 5.35 4.38 9.96
CA LEU A 13 4.89 3.85 8.69
C LEU A 13 6.08 3.49 7.78
N ALA A 14 7.07 4.36 7.65
CA ALA A 14 8.27 4.08 6.87
C ALA A 14 9.02 2.85 7.39
N THR A 15 9.17 2.72 8.71
CA THR A 15 9.85 1.58 9.34
C THR A 15 9.08 0.28 9.12
N MET A 16 7.77 0.29 9.38
CA MET A 16 6.93 -0.90 9.32
C MET A 16 6.64 -1.34 7.89
N LEU A 17 6.32 -0.40 7.00
CA LEU A 17 6.18 -0.68 5.57
C LEU A 17 7.52 -1.11 4.95
N GLY A 18 8.65 -0.61 5.44
CA GLY A 18 9.97 -1.08 5.03
C GLY A 18 10.16 -2.57 5.32
N ARG A 19 9.79 -3.03 6.52
CA ARG A 19 9.81 -4.45 6.88
C ARG A 19 8.81 -5.27 6.07
N ALA A 20 7.59 -4.76 5.92
CA ALA A 20 6.55 -5.41 5.13
C ALA A 20 6.96 -5.55 3.65
N CYS A 21 7.65 -4.53 3.10
CA CYS A 21 8.21 -4.54 1.76
C CYS A 21 9.27 -5.64 1.61
N GLU A 22 10.19 -5.76 2.57
CA GLU A 22 11.22 -6.81 2.54
C GLU A 22 10.60 -8.21 2.61
N ALA A 23 9.69 -8.43 3.56
CA ALA A 23 8.97 -9.70 3.71
C ALA A 23 8.15 -10.07 2.46
N ALA A 24 7.48 -9.09 1.84
CA ALA A 24 6.75 -9.30 0.60
C ALA A 24 7.70 -9.60 -0.58
N ARG A 25 8.88 -8.98 -0.66
CA ARG A 25 9.87 -9.29 -1.71
C ARG A 25 10.42 -10.71 -1.60
N GLU A 26 10.54 -11.23 -0.38
CA GLU A 26 11.01 -12.61 -0.17
C GLU A 26 9.93 -13.65 -0.49
N GLU A 27 8.65 -13.32 -0.27
CA GLU A 27 7.55 -14.25 -0.47
C GLU A 27 6.86 -14.15 -1.85
N LEU A 28 6.89 -12.96 -2.47
CA LEU A 28 6.15 -12.67 -3.71
C LEU A 28 7.11 -12.44 -4.88
N ASP A 29 7.10 -13.38 -5.80
CA ASP A 29 7.79 -13.23 -7.08
C ASP A 29 7.21 -12.06 -7.88
N GLY A 30 8.11 -11.14 -8.25
CA GLY A 30 7.76 -9.96 -9.04
C GLY A 30 7.16 -8.81 -8.25
N PHE A 31 7.18 -8.83 -6.92
CA PHE A 31 6.89 -7.64 -6.13
C PHE A 31 8.05 -6.62 -6.24
N GLN A 32 7.71 -5.35 -6.51
CA GLN A 32 8.70 -4.29 -6.76
C GLN A 32 8.85 -3.38 -5.54
N TRP A 33 7.76 -2.73 -5.13
CA TRP A 33 7.75 -1.76 -4.02
C TRP A 33 6.33 -1.48 -3.52
N VAL A 34 6.24 -0.90 -2.33
CA VAL A 34 4.98 -0.46 -1.71
C VAL A 34 5.04 1.04 -1.44
N THR A 35 3.92 1.72 -1.67
CA THR A 35 3.75 3.13 -1.29
C THR A 35 2.51 3.30 -0.44
N HIS A 36 2.47 4.38 0.33
CA HIS A 36 1.30 4.78 1.10
C HIS A 36 0.90 6.20 0.73
N VAL A 37 -0.40 6.42 0.62
CA VAL A 37 -1.03 7.72 0.40
C VAL A 37 -2.00 7.90 1.55
N LEU A 38 -1.90 8.98 2.30
CA LEU A 38 -2.82 9.26 3.40
C LEU A 38 -3.04 10.74 3.52
N ASP A 39 -4.24 11.11 3.95
CA ASP A 39 -4.55 12.48 4.29
C ASP A 39 -4.31 12.71 5.79
N TYR A 40 -3.46 13.68 6.12
CA TYR A 40 -3.11 13.99 7.52
C TYR A 40 -4.24 14.62 8.33
N ASN A 41 -5.33 15.03 7.66
CA ASN A 41 -6.54 15.50 8.31
C ASN A 41 -7.43 14.33 8.75
N ASP A 42 -7.47 13.23 7.98
CA ASP A 42 -8.18 12.00 8.34
C ASP A 42 -7.40 10.76 7.91
N VAL A 43 -6.40 10.40 8.70
CA VAL A 43 -5.46 9.32 8.35
C VAL A 43 -6.16 7.97 8.33
N GLN A 44 -7.04 7.70 9.30
CA GLN A 44 -7.64 6.37 9.46
C GLN A 44 -8.61 6.03 8.33
N HIS A 45 -9.34 6.98 7.75
CA HIS A 45 -10.18 6.69 6.58
C HIS A 45 -9.47 6.95 5.26
N SER A 46 -8.52 7.89 5.19
CA SER A 46 -7.92 8.30 3.91
C SER A 46 -6.63 7.55 3.56
N ILE A 47 -6.10 6.72 4.45
CA ILE A 47 -4.91 5.93 4.14
C ILE A 47 -5.20 4.89 3.06
N GLN A 48 -4.29 4.76 2.12
CA GLN A 48 -4.29 3.78 1.04
C GLN A 48 -2.85 3.30 0.88
N VAL A 49 -2.63 2.01 0.99
CA VAL A 49 -1.34 1.36 0.82
C VAL A 49 -1.39 0.59 -0.48
N VAL A 50 -0.58 0.98 -1.45
CA VAL A 50 -0.57 0.39 -2.79
C VAL A 50 0.68 -0.46 -2.96
N TRP A 51 0.47 -1.75 -3.18
CA TRP A 51 1.51 -2.73 -3.45
C TRP A 51 1.71 -2.88 -4.96
N VAL A 52 2.92 -2.59 -5.43
CA VAL A 52 3.24 -2.56 -6.86
C VAL A 52 4.08 -3.77 -7.25
N PHE A 53 3.60 -4.47 -8.27
CA PHE A 53 4.27 -5.60 -8.90
C PHE A 53 4.90 -5.20 -10.24
N ASP A 54 5.85 -6.00 -10.71
CA ASP A 54 6.52 -5.83 -11.99
C ASP A 54 5.53 -5.99 -13.17
N THR A 55 4.75 -7.07 -13.15
CA THR A 55 3.78 -7.40 -14.20
C THR A 55 2.42 -7.73 -13.63
N ASN A 56 1.38 -7.53 -14.44
CA ASN A 56 0.02 -7.89 -14.06
C ASN A 56 -0.14 -9.41 -13.88
N ALA A 57 0.70 -10.22 -14.55
CA ALA A 57 0.72 -11.66 -14.38
C ALA A 57 1.18 -12.08 -12.97
N ASN A 58 2.24 -11.47 -12.45
CA ASN A 58 2.73 -11.72 -11.09
C ASN A 58 1.71 -11.27 -10.04
N LEU A 59 1.11 -10.09 -10.23
CA LEU A 59 0.00 -9.62 -9.40
C LEU A 59 -1.16 -10.65 -9.37
N ALA A 60 -1.63 -11.08 -10.54
CA ALA A 60 -2.73 -12.04 -10.63
C ALA A 60 -2.36 -13.40 -10.02
N ALA A 61 -1.12 -13.84 -10.15
CA ALA A 61 -0.62 -15.05 -9.50
C ALA A 61 -0.62 -14.90 -7.98
N ALA A 62 -0.16 -13.76 -7.46
CA ALA A 62 -0.13 -13.48 -6.03
C ALA A 62 -1.56 -13.49 -5.43
N LEU A 63 -2.50 -12.81 -6.09
CA LEU A 63 -3.91 -12.81 -5.68
C LEU A 63 -4.53 -14.21 -5.75
N ARG A 64 -4.20 -15.00 -6.78
CA ARG A 64 -4.67 -16.39 -6.91
C ARG A 64 -4.13 -17.31 -5.82
N ALA A 65 -2.90 -17.06 -5.37
CA ALA A 65 -2.28 -17.79 -4.27
C ALA A 65 -2.79 -17.34 -2.89
N GLY A 66 -3.62 -16.29 -2.82
CA GLY A 66 -4.19 -15.78 -1.57
C GLY A 66 -3.24 -14.85 -0.81
N HIS A 67 -2.24 -14.28 -1.49
CA HIS A 67 -1.32 -13.32 -0.86
C HIS A 67 -1.98 -11.96 -0.59
N ASP A 68 -3.20 -11.71 -1.07
CA ASP A 68 -4.00 -10.55 -0.67
C ASP A 68 -4.19 -10.49 0.85
N ALA A 69 -4.47 -11.65 1.47
CA ALA A 69 -4.64 -11.76 2.92
C ALA A 69 -3.32 -11.52 3.66
N TYR A 70 -2.21 -12.02 3.10
CA TYR A 70 -0.87 -11.82 3.64
C TYR A 70 -0.45 -10.34 3.61
N LEU A 71 -0.59 -9.68 2.46
CA LEU A 71 -0.27 -8.26 2.30
C LEU A 71 -1.18 -7.37 3.14
N SER A 72 -2.46 -7.75 3.26
CA SER A 72 -3.41 -7.09 4.16
C SER A 72 -2.98 -7.24 5.62
N HIS A 73 -2.51 -8.42 6.03
CA HIS A 73 -2.02 -8.65 7.39
C HIS A 73 -0.78 -7.80 7.69
N LEU A 74 0.21 -7.81 6.80
CA LEU A 74 1.41 -6.98 6.94
C LEU A 74 1.07 -5.49 7.03
N THR A 75 0.11 -5.05 6.22
CA THR A 75 -0.36 -3.67 6.25
C THR A 75 -1.09 -3.37 7.56
N ALA A 76 -1.93 -4.27 8.08
CA ALA A 76 -2.61 -4.08 9.36
C ALA A 76 -1.61 -3.99 10.52
N GLU A 77 -0.60 -4.86 10.56
CA GLU A 77 0.45 -4.79 11.58
C GLU A 77 1.23 -3.48 11.50
N ALA A 78 1.54 -3.01 10.29
CA ALA A 78 2.23 -1.75 10.09
C ALA A 78 1.41 -0.54 10.58
N LEU A 79 0.11 -0.54 10.27
CA LEU A 79 -0.82 0.51 10.69
C LEU A 79 -1.05 0.50 12.20
N ASP A 80 -1.30 -0.68 12.79
CA ASP A 80 -1.54 -0.82 14.22
C ASP A 80 -0.31 -0.40 15.04
N ALA A 81 0.88 -0.82 14.62
CA ALA A 81 2.14 -0.37 15.22
C ALA A 81 2.26 1.15 15.17
N ALA A 82 1.92 1.76 14.03
CA ALA A 82 1.91 3.21 13.84
C ALA A 82 0.82 3.94 14.67
N GLY A 83 -0.01 3.22 15.42
CA GLY A 83 -1.10 3.76 16.24
C GLY A 83 -2.39 3.98 15.47
N LEU A 84 -2.51 3.42 14.26
CA LEU A 84 -3.70 3.44 13.41
C LEU A 84 -4.41 2.08 13.49
N SER A 85 -5.28 1.90 14.48
CA SER A 85 -6.16 0.73 14.50
C SER A 85 -7.27 0.91 13.46
N ILE A 86 -7.11 0.25 12.32
CA ILE A 86 -8.09 0.24 11.22
C ILE A 86 -8.87 -1.07 11.27
N GLY A 87 -10.20 -0.97 11.32
CA GLY A 87 -11.08 -2.14 11.42
C GLY A 87 -11.02 -3.03 10.18
N ASP A 88 -11.11 -2.44 8.98
CA ASP A 88 -11.03 -3.18 7.72
C ASP A 88 -9.85 -2.70 6.89
N VAL A 89 -8.65 -3.22 7.17
CA VAL A 89 -7.44 -2.83 6.41
C VAL A 89 -7.54 -3.14 4.91
N ARG A 90 -8.35 -4.14 4.52
CA ARG A 90 -8.40 -4.64 3.14
C ARG A 90 -8.92 -3.59 2.18
N GLN A 91 -9.83 -2.71 2.63
CA GLN A 91 -10.30 -1.56 1.84
C GLN A 91 -9.22 -0.47 1.69
N HIS A 92 -8.18 -0.51 2.52
CA HIS A 92 -7.03 0.38 2.47
C HIS A 92 -5.83 -0.23 1.74
N VAL A 93 -5.91 -1.49 1.32
CA VAL A 93 -4.84 -2.16 0.55
C VAL A 93 -5.23 -2.19 -0.92
N GLY A 94 -4.46 -1.46 -1.73
CA GLY A 94 -4.51 -1.51 -3.18
C GLY A 94 -3.40 -2.41 -3.73
N PHE A 95 -3.67 -3.02 -4.88
CA PHE A 95 -2.67 -3.78 -5.63
C PHE A 95 -2.60 -3.27 -7.05
N ASP A 96 -1.39 -3.07 -7.54
CA ASP A 96 -1.15 -2.49 -8.85
C ASP A 96 0.13 -3.06 -9.48
N SER A 97 0.41 -2.71 -10.73
CA SER A 97 1.62 -3.18 -11.42
C SER A 97 2.24 -2.10 -12.30
N GLU A 98 3.57 -2.12 -12.41
CA GLU A 98 4.32 -1.20 -13.28
C GLU A 98 3.88 -1.33 -14.73
N GLU A 99 3.57 -2.54 -15.18
CA GLU A 99 3.01 -2.78 -16.52
C GLU A 99 1.68 -2.03 -16.74
N GLU A 100 0.74 -2.07 -15.79
CA GLU A 100 -0.54 -1.39 -15.93
C GLU A 100 -0.37 0.14 -15.79
N CYS A 101 0.51 0.62 -14.90
CA CYS A 101 0.85 2.04 -14.80
C CYS A 101 1.51 2.56 -16.08
N ALA A 102 2.45 1.80 -16.66
CA ALA A 102 3.08 2.09 -17.95
C ALA A 102 2.04 2.18 -19.06
N ARG A 103 1.04 1.29 -19.05
CA ARG A 103 0.00 1.22 -20.06
C ARG A 103 -1.06 2.33 -19.92
N ALA A 104 -1.54 2.57 -18.71
CA ALA A 104 -2.63 3.52 -18.44
C ALA A 104 -2.13 4.97 -18.37
N HIS A 105 -0.98 5.19 -17.73
CA HIS A 105 -0.46 6.52 -17.40
C HIS A 105 1.00 6.72 -17.84
N GLY A 106 1.56 5.86 -18.70
CA GLY A 106 2.95 6.03 -19.17
C GLY A 106 4.03 5.76 -18.11
N GLY A 107 3.66 5.20 -16.96
CA GLY A 107 4.56 4.97 -15.82
C GLY A 107 4.53 6.11 -14.80
N ASP A 108 3.67 7.11 -15.00
CA ASP A 108 3.49 8.23 -14.09
C ASP A 108 2.64 7.84 -12.87
N TRP A 109 3.29 7.22 -11.88
CA TRP A 109 2.69 6.89 -10.60
C TRP A 109 2.13 8.11 -9.86
N GLN A 110 2.68 9.30 -10.09
CA GLN A 110 2.14 10.52 -9.52
C GLN A 110 0.72 10.81 -10.02
N ILE A 111 0.45 10.59 -11.31
CA ILE A 111 -0.89 10.77 -11.89
C ILE A 111 -1.79 9.65 -11.39
N ARG A 112 -1.31 8.40 -11.43
CA ARG A 112 -2.09 7.24 -10.99
C ARG A 112 -2.56 7.35 -9.54
N LEU A 113 -1.67 7.73 -8.62
CA LEU A 113 -2.01 7.92 -7.20
C LEU A 113 -2.87 9.18 -6.93
N THR A 114 -2.85 10.16 -7.84
CA THR A 114 -3.65 11.40 -7.71
C THR A 114 -5.04 11.25 -8.34
N GLU A 115 -5.18 10.47 -9.40
CA GLU A 115 -6.44 10.23 -10.12
C GLU A 115 -7.21 8.99 -9.63
N GLU A 116 -6.54 8.00 -9.04
CA GLU A 116 -7.17 6.81 -8.44
C GLU A 116 -7.43 6.84 -6.91
N PRO A 117 -7.38 7.94 -6.13
CA PRO A 117 -7.77 7.88 -4.71
C PRO A 117 -9.30 7.79 -4.52
N GLY A 118 -10.08 7.68 -5.60
CA GLY A 118 -11.54 7.87 -5.59
C GLY A 118 -12.41 6.75 -6.16
N ARG A 119 -11.90 5.56 -6.50
CA ARG A 119 -12.75 4.47 -7.00
C ARG A 119 -13.08 3.42 -5.93
N LEU A 120 -13.68 3.88 -4.84
CA LEU A 120 -14.64 3.13 -4.04
C LEU A 120 -15.84 4.04 -3.80
N HIS A 121 -16.83 3.98 -4.70
CA HIS A 121 -18.18 4.45 -4.44
C HIS A 121 -19.16 3.37 -4.90
#